data_AF-A0AA39PCE1-F1
#
_entry.id   AF-A0AA39PCE1-F1
#
_cell.length_a   1.000
_cell.length_b   1.000
_cell.length_c   1.000
_cell.angle_alpha   90.00
_cell.angle_beta   90.00
_cell.angle_gamma   90.00
#
_symmetry.space_group_name_H-M   'P 1'
#
loop_
_entity.id
_entity.type
_entity.pdbx_description
1 polymer ?
#
loop_
_entity_poly.entity_id
_entity_poly.type
_entity_poly.pdbx_seq_one_letter_code
_entity_poly.pdbx_strand_id
1 'polypeptide(L)' 'DILVICDPKTLQYIFHTSGYHYPKCPEEDHFMGIMLGALHTSSEIHQRQHKILGPALATSQLQQFLVVFQSATSKV' A
#
# COMPACT_ATOMS: atom_id res chain seq x y z
N ASP A 1 6.18 3.04 -24.60
CA ASP A 1 4.77 2.57 -24.67
C ASP A 1 4.32 2.05 -23.32
N ILE A 2 3.04 2.25 -22.98
CA ILE A 2 2.44 1.84 -21.71
C ILE A 2 1.28 0.90 -22.01
N LEU A 3 1.27 -0.28 -21.39
CA LEU A 3 0.15 -1.21 -21.44
C LEU A 3 -0.88 -0.83 -20.38
N VAL A 4 -2.12 -0.58 -20.79
CA VAL A 4 -3.25 -0.30 -19.89
C VAL A 4 -4.19 -1.51 -19.89
N ILE A 5 -4.49 -2.03 -18.70
CA ILE A 5 -5.30 -3.24 -18.51
C ILE A 5 -6.53 -2.89 -17.67
N CYS A 6 -7.72 -3.33 -18.11
CA CYS A 6 -8.96 -3.14 -17.38
C CYS A 6 -9.70 -4.45 -17.06
N ASP A 7 -9.18 -5.61 -17.51
CA ASP A 7 -9.78 -6.91 -17.20
C ASP A 7 -9.60 -7.24 -15.70
N PRO A 8 -10.69 -7.46 -14.93
CA PRO A 8 -10.60 -7.67 -13.49
C PRO A 8 -9.78 -8.89 -13.09
N LYS A 9 -9.82 -9.98 -13.87
CA LYS A 9 -9.06 -11.21 -13.55
C LYS A 9 -7.57 -10.99 -13.75
N THR A 10 -7.20 -10.28 -14.80
CA THR A 10 -5.82 -9.91 -15.07
C THR A 10 -5.29 -8.97 -13.99
N LEU A 11 -6.08 -7.98 -13.57
CA LEU A 11 -5.72 -7.11 -12.45
C LEU A 11 -5.55 -7.89 -11.14
N GLN A 12 -6.45 -8.82 -10.83
CA GLN A 12 -6.31 -9.70 -9.66
C GLN A 12 -5.01 -10.51 -9.71
N TYR A 13 -4.70 -11.11 -10.87
CA TYR A 13 -3.49 -11.89 -11.04
C TYR A 13 -2.23 -11.04 -10.83
N ILE A 14 -2.18 -9.85 -11.45
CA ILE A 14 -1.07 -8.92 -11.31
C ILE A 14 -0.93 -8.48 -9.85
N PHE A 15 -1.99 -8.01 -9.19
CA PHE A 15 -1.84 -7.42 -7.86
C PHE A 15 -1.74 -8.44 -6.72
N HIS A 16 -2.38 -9.61 -6.83
CA HIS A 16 -2.50 -10.55 -5.70
C HIS A 16 -1.73 -11.85 -5.89
N THR A 17 -1.64 -12.36 -7.12
CA THR A 17 -1.00 -13.67 -7.37
C THR A 17 0.47 -13.53 -7.74
N SER A 18 0.80 -12.53 -8.56
CA SER A 18 2.12 -12.39 -9.18
C SER A 18 2.70 -10.99 -9.03
N GLY A 19 2.31 -10.25 -7.99
CA GLY A 19 2.68 -8.84 -7.78
C GLY A 19 4.16 -8.55 -7.92
N TYR A 20 5.03 -9.43 -7.42
CA TYR A 20 6.48 -9.23 -7.50
C TYR A 20 7.09 -9.52 -8.89
N HIS A 21 6.36 -10.14 -9.82
CA HIS A 21 6.79 -10.28 -11.22
C HIS A 21 6.45 -9.05 -12.06
N TYR A 22 5.61 -8.14 -11.55
CA TYR A 22 5.23 -6.90 -12.20
C TYR A 22 5.73 -5.72 -11.36
N PRO A 23 7.04 -5.36 -11.48
CA PRO A 23 7.61 -4.27 -10.70
C PRO A 23 6.96 -2.93 -11.07
N LYS A 24 7.05 -1.97 -10.14
CA LYS A 24 6.58 -0.61 -10.39
C LYS A 24 7.38 0.06 -11.51
N CYS A 25 6.77 1.04 -12.17
CA CYS A 25 7.47 1.82 -13.19
C CYS A 25 8.74 2.45 -12.57
N PRO A 26 9.91 2.41 -13.23
CA PRO A 26 11.16 2.93 -12.67
C PRO A 26 11.08 4.40 -12.24
N GLU A 27 10.30 5.21 -12.97
CA GLU A 27 10.07 6.62 -12.65
C GLU A 27 9.29 6.79 -11.34
N GLU A 28 8.23 5.99 -11.16
CA GLU A 28 7.46 5.96 -9.92
C GLU A 28 8.30 5.43 -8.75
N ASP A 29 9.09 4.39 -8.98
CA ASP A 29 9.97 3.79 -7.97
C ASP A 29 11.00 4.81 -7.48
N HIS A 30 11.65 5.52 -8.41
CA HIS A 30 12.58 6.59 -8.08
C HIS A 30 11.93 7.74 -7.32
N PHE A 31 10.77 8.22 -7.80
CA PHE A 31 10.03 9.29 -7.14
C PHE A 31 9.62 8.89 -5.71
N MET A 32 9.14 7.67 -5.52
CA MET A 32 8.76 7.15 -4.20
C MET A 32 9.98 6.94 -3.29
N GLY A 33 11.13 6.55 -3.85
CA GLY A 33 12.41 6.51 -3.14
C GLY A 33 12.83 7.89 -2.61
N ILE A 34 12.61 8.96 -3.37
CA ILE A 34 12.89 10.33 -2.91
C ILE A 34 11.89 10.76 -1.83
N MET A 35 10.59 10.52 -2.04
CA MET A 35 9.53 11.01 -1.16
C MET A 35 9.44 10.28 0.18
N LEU A 36 9.66 8.97 0.19
CA LEU A 36 9.49 8.12 1.37
C LEU A 36 10.82 7.61 1.94
N GLY A 37 11.92 7.74 1.21
CA GLY A 37 13.24 7.29 1.64
C GLY A 37 13.22 5.81 2.06
N ALA A 38 13.71 5.54 3.27
CA ALA A 38 13.83 4.18 3.82
C ALA A 38 12.50 3.44 4.04
N LEU A 39 11.35 4.12 3.93
CA LEU A 39 10.05 3.45 3.94
C LEU A 39 9.72 2.82 2.57
N HIS A 40 10.29 3.34 1.48
CA HIS A 40 10.21 2.73 0.16
C HIS A 40 11.22 1.58 0.06
N THR A 41 10.71 0.35 0.00
CA THR A 41 11.55 -0.85 0.09
C THR A 41 11.06 -1.96 -0.84
N SER A 42 12.00 -2.86 -1.19
CA SER A 42 11.72 -4.05 -2.00
C SER A 42 10.94 -5.12 -1.22
N SER A 43 10.35 -6.04 -1.98
CA SER A 43 9.48 -7.16 -1.58
C SER A 43 9.60 -7.64 -0.12
N GLU A 44 10.73 -8.21 0.28
CA GLU A 44 10.86 -8.85 1.60
C GLU A 44 10.75 -7.85 2.76
N ILE A 45 11.33 -6.66 2.58
CA ILE A 45 11.29 -5.61 3.59
C ILE A 45 9.87 -5.02 3.66
N HIS A 46 9.20 -4.87 2.53
CA HIS A 46 7.81 -4.43 2.49
C HIS A 46 6.88 -5.39 3.25
N GLN A 47 7.04 -6.70 3.06
CA GLN A 47 6.28 -7.72 3.82
C GLN A 47 6.54 -7.61 5.33
N ARG A 48 7.80 -7.36 5.72
CA ARG A 48 8.17 -7.18 7.12
C ARG A 48 7.55 -5.91 7.71
N GLN A 49 7.62 -4.79 7.01
CA GLN A 49 6.99 -3.53 7.41
C GLN A 49 5.48 -3.74 7.63
N HIS A 50 4.80 -4.37 6.67
CA HIS A 50 3.38 -4.68 6.77
C HIS A 50 3.08 -5.57 7.98
N LYS A 51 3.89 -6.60 8.24
CA LYS A 51 3.72 -7.49 9.39
C LYS A 51 3.87 -6.76 10.72
N ILE A 52 4.80 -5.80 10.82
CA ILE A 52 5.01 -4.99 12.02
C ILE A 52 3.83 -4.03 12.26
N LEU A 53 3.29 -3.43 11.19
CA LEU A 53 2.18 -2.48 11.27
C LEU A 53 0.81 -3.15 11.44
N GLY A 54 0.64 -4.38 10.94
CA GLY A 54 -0.62 -5.12 10.94
C GLY A 54 -1.35 -5.11 12.30
N PRO A 55 -0.69 -5.40 13.43
CA PRO A 55 -1.31 -5.35 14.75
C PRO A 55 -1.86 -3.97 15.12
N ALA A 56 -1.15 -2.88 14.78
CA ALA A 56 -1.59 -1.51 15.07
C ALA A 56 -2.79 -1.08 14.19
N LEU A 57 -2.94 -1.72 13.03
CA LEU A 57 -4.04 -1.47 12.08
C LEU A 57 -5.12 -2.57 12.13
N ALA A 58 -5.12 -3.42 13.16
CA ALA A 58 -6.17 -4.41 13.34
C ALA A 58 -7.53 -3.74 13.64
N THR A 59 -8.63 -4.38 13.25
CA THR A 59 -9.99 -3.84 13.43
C THR A 59 -10.27 -3.38 14.87
N SER A 60 -9.84 -4.16 15.86
CA SER A 60 -10.02 -3.81 17.28
C SER A 60 -9.26 -2.56 17.68
N GLN A 61 -8.08 -2.30 17.10
CA GLN A 61 -7.32 -1.06 17.33
C GLN A 61 -7.96 0.12 16.62
N LEU A 62 -8.36 -0.04 15.35
CA LEU A 62 -9.02 1.03 14.58
C LEU A 62 -10.32 1.50 15.23
N GLN A 63 -11.09 0.59 15.84
CA GLN A 63 -12.31 0.94 16.57
C GLN A 63 -12.05 1.87 17.76
N GLN A 64 -10.88 1.81 18.39
CA GLN A 64 -10.52 2.72 19.49
C GLN A 64 -10.33 4.16 19.02
N PHE A 65 -9.96 4.37 17.74
CA PHE A 65 -9.79 5.69 17.14
C PHE A 65 -11.07 6.27 16.53
N LEU A 66 -12.21 5.59 16.65
CA LEU A 66 -13.47 5.98 16.00
C LEU A 66 -13.90 7.41 16.35
N VAL A 67 -13.80 7.80 17.62
CA VAL A 67 -14.14 9.16 18.07
C VAL A 67 -13.22 10.21 17.44
N VAL A 68 -11.93 9.90 17.31
CA VAL A 68 -10.95 10.80 16.66
C VAL A 68 -11.31 10.98 15.20
N PHE A 69 -11.58 9.89 14.48
CA PHE A 69 -11.98 9.96 13.06
C PHE A 69 -13.27 10.74 12.86
N GLN A 70 -14.30 10.49 13.68
CA GLN A 70 -15.56 11.25 13.61
C GLN A 70 -15.33 12.74 13.87
N SER A 71 -14.52 13.09 14.88
CA SER A 71 -14.21 14.49 15.18
C SER A 71 -13.45 15.20 14.06
N ALA A 72 -12.63 14.48 13.29
CA ALA A 72 -11.90 15.04 12.16
C ALA A 72 -12.85 15.34 10.99
N THR A 73 -13.88 14.51 10.78
CA THR A 73 -14.88 14.70 9.72
C THR A 73 -15.89 15.79 10.08
N SER A 74 -16.30 15.90 11.34
CA SER A 74 -17.26 16.93 11.78
C SER A 74 -16.70 18.35 11.81
N LYS A 75 -15.40 18.53 11.54
CA LYS A 75 -14.75 19.85 11.41
C LYS A 75 -14.80 20.42 9.99
N VAL A 76 -15.57 19.78 9.10
CA VAL A 76 -15.91 20.24 7.74
C VAL A 76 -17.34 20.76 7.76
#